data_AF-A0A6B3HYI8-F1
#
_entry.id   AF-A0A6B3HYI8-F1
#
_cell.length_a   1.000
_cell.length_b   1.000
_cell.length_c   1.000
_cell.angle_alpha   90.00
_cell.angle_beta   90.00
_cell.angle_gamma   90.00
#
_symmetry.space_group_name_H-M   'P 1'
#
loop_
_entity.id
_entity.type
_entity.pdbx_description
1 polymer ?
#
loop_
_entity_poly.entity_id
_entity_poly.type
_entity_poly.pdbx_seq_one_letter_code
_entity_poly.pdbx_strand_id
1 'polypeptide(L)'
;VWGAPQPGHDPSHGSGKRRGAGGLVAAVAVAALVAGGVGGALGYWAADRNDNGSSGSSTTVSASDTPRDLKRPAGTVAGVAAKALPSVVTIDAQGGDGEGGTGTGFVYDK
;
A
#
# COMPACT_ATOMS: atom_id res chain seq x y z
N VAL A 1 -0.92 48.40 64.48
CA VAL A 1 -1.36 48.79 63.12
C VAL A 1 -1.05 47.63 62.17
N TRP A 2 -2.07 47.12 61.48
CA TRP A 2 -1.98 46.22 60.30
C TRP A 2 -1.05 46.87 59.25
N GLY A 3 -0.22 46.22 58.44
CA GLY A 3 -0.18 44.88 57.87
C GLY A 3 0.13 45.06 56.37
N ALA A 4 1.04 44.26 55.80
CA ALA A 4 1.01 43.88 54.38
C ALA A 4 2.05 42.79 54.09
N PRO A 5 1.64 41.55 53.75
CA PRO A 5 2.51 40.53 53.21
C PRO A 5 2.91 40.86 51.75
N GLN A 6 4.16 40.58 51.39
CA GLN A 6 4.57 40.68 49.99
C GLN A 6 3.95 39.53 49.18
N PRO A 7 3.32 39.81 48.02
CA PRO A 7 2.69 38.79 47.19
C PRO A 7 3.71 37.82 46.61
N GLY A 8 3.33 36.53 46.61
CA GLY A 8 4.11 35.43 46.06
C GLY A 8 4.32 35.52 44.55
N HIS A 9 5.42 34.91 44.11
CA HIS A 9 5.71 34.66 42.72
C HIS A 9 4.95 33.40 42.28
N ASP A 10 3.90 33.58 41.48
CA ASP A 10 3.25 32.48 40.75
C ASP A 10 3.82 32.46 39.32
N PRO A 11 4.50 31.40 38.87
CA PRO A 11 4.83 31.25 37.47
C PRO A 11 3.56 30.89 36.70
N SER A 12 2.79 31.92 36.32
CA SER A 12 1.72 31.74 35.35
C SER A 12 2.32 31.22 34.02
N HIS A 13 2.11 29.92 33.75
CA HIS A 13 2.33 29.34 32.44
C HIS A 13 1.33 29.96 31.46
N GLY A 14 1.75 31.06 30.82
CA GLY A 14 1.01 31.65 29.72
C GLY A 14 1.09 30.75 28.49
N SER A 15 0.14 29.82 28.31
CA SER A 15 -0.15 29.25 26.99
C SER A 15 -0.82 30.34 26.15
N GLY A 16 -0.01 31.23 25.60
CA GLY A 16 -0.44 32.27 24.66
C GLY A 16 -1.08 31.62 23.45
N LYS A 17 -2.41 31.59 23.43
CA LYS A 17 -3.18 31.13 22.26
C LYS A 17 -2.85 32.06 21.11
N ARG A 18 -2.14 31.55 20.12
CA ARG A 18 -1.64 32.27 18.92
C ARG A 18 -2.83 32.65 18.02
N ARG A 19 -3.58 33.65 18.44
CA ARG A 19 -4.71 34.27 17.73
C ARG A 19 -4.15 35.06 16.55
N GLY A 20 -3.77 34.37 15.48
CA GLY A 20 -3.21 34.99 14.27
C GLY A 20 -2.81 34.00 13.18
N ALA A 21 -2.57 32.73 13.53
CA ALA A 21 -2.17 31.73 12.55
C ALA A 21 -3.32 31.23 11.65
N GLY A 22 -4.59 31.41 12.04
CA GLY A 22 -5.74 30.88 11.31
C GLY A 22 -5.93 31.50 9.91
N GLY A 23 -5.71 32.81 9.78
CA GLY A 23 -5.81 33.49 8.48
C GLY A 23 -4.69 33.10 7.52
N LEU A 24 -3.47 32.94 8.04
CA LEU A 24 -2.32 32.47 7.25
C LEU A 24 -2.53 31.04 6.76
N VAL A 25 -3.00 30.15 7.63
CA VAL A 25 -3.28 28.75 7.27
C VAL A 25 -4.38 28.66 6.21
N ALA A 26 -5.45 29.45 6.34
CA ALA A 26 -6.51 29.51 5.33
C ALA A 26 -5.99 30.04 3.97
N ALA A 27 -5.19 31.11 3.98
CA ALA A 27 -4.61 31.66 2.75
C ALA A 27 -3.66 30.65 2.05
N VAL A 28 -2.82 29.96 2.82
CA VAL A 28 -1.93 28.91 2.29
C VAL A 28 -2.72 27.74 1.73
N ALA A 29 -3.80 27.31 2.41
CA ALA A 29 -4.64 26.22 1.92
C ALA A 29 -5.32 26.56 0.57
N VAL A 30 -5.84 27.78 0.44
CA VAL A 30 -6.44 28.25 -0.83
C VAL A 30 -5.38 28.35 -1.93
N ALA A 31 -4.22 28.92 -1.64
CA ALA A 31 -3.12 29.03 -2.60
C ALA A 31 -2.64 27.64 -3.07
N ALA A 32 -2.51 26.68 -2.15
CA ALA A 32 -2.12 25.31 -2.46
C ALA A 32 -3.17 24.61 -3.34
N LEU A 33 -4.46 24.85 -3.10
CA LEU A 33 -5.53 24.26 -3.90
C LEU A 33 -5.53 24.82 -5.33
N VAL A 34 -5.35 26.14 -5.50
CA VAL A 34 -5.24 26.76 -6.83
C VAL A 34 -3.99 26.28 -7.57
N ALA A 35 -2.83 26.25 -6.91
CA ALA A 35 -1.58 25.78 -7.52
C ALA A 35 -1.67 24.29 -7.88
N GLY A 36 -2.23 23.46 -7.01
CA GLY A 36 -2.44 22.03 -7.25
C GLY A 36 -3.44 21.76 -8.38
N GLY A 37 -4.52 22.54 -8.47
CA GLY A 37 -5.50 22.43 -9.55
C GLY A 37 -4.91 22.77 -10.93
N VAL A 38 -4.16 23.87 -11.03
CA VAL A 38 -3.52 24.28 -12.29
C VAL A 38 -2.40 23.29 -12.69
N GLY A 39 -1.56 22.88 -11.75
CA GLY A 39 -0.48 21.91 -11.99
C GLY A 39 -1.02 20.52 -12.36
N GLY A 40 -2.09 20.07 -11.72
CA GLY A 40 -2.75 18.79 -12.03
C GLY A 40 -3.41 18.78 -13.40
N ALA A 41 -4.12 19.85 -13.78
CA ALA A 41 -4.76 19.96 -15.09
C ALA A 41 -3.74 20.03 -16.25
N LEU A 42 -2.66 20.80 -16.08
CA LEU A 42 -1.57 20.86 -17.07
C LEU A 42 -0.78 19.54 -17.13
N GLY A 43 -0.57 18.89 -15.99
CA GLY A 43 0.07 17.58 -15.90
C GLY A 43 -0.71 16.48 -16.62
N TYR A 44 -2.04 16.48 -16.51
CA TYR A 44 -2.92 15.51 -17.19
C TYR A 44 -2.80 15.62 -18.71
N TRP A 45 -2.85 16.84 -19.27
CA TRP A 45 -2.72 17.04 -20.71
C TRP A 45 -1.31 16.76 -21.25
N ALA A 46 -0.27 16.96 -20.43
CA ALA A 46 1.09 16.56 -20.76
C ALA A 46 1.25 15.02 -20.73
N ALA A 47 0.58 14.33 -19.80
CA ALA A 47 0.55 12.88 -19.74
C ALA A 47 -0.15 12.28 -20.98
N ASP A 48 -1.33 12.79 -21.35
CA ASP A 48 -2.06 12.36 -22.56
C ASP A 48 -1.22 12.49 -23.85
N ARG A 49 -0.31 13.46 -23.90
CA ARG A 49 0.63 13.63 -25.02
C ARG A 49 1.84 12.70 -24.95
N ASN A 50 2.31 12.36 -23.75
CA ASN A 50 3.46 11.48 -23.55
C ASN A 50 3.08 9.98 -23.63
N ASP A 51 1.79 9.66 -23.46
CA ASP A 51 1.24 8.30 -23.62
C ASP A 51 1.22 7.81 -25.07
N ASN A 52 1.36 8.70 -26.07
CA ASN A 52 1.58 8.31 -27.47
C ASN A 52 3.05 7.90 -27.76
N GLY A 53 3.94 7.92 -26.76
CA GLY A 53 5.37 7.60 -26.95
C GLY A 53 6.03 6.79 -25.83
N SER A 54 5.37 6.51 -24.70
CA SER A 54 5.99 5.76 -23.59
C SER A 54 5.08 4.83 -22.79
N SER A 55 3.88 4.54 -23.28
CA SER A 55 3.01 3.45 -22.80
C SER A 55 3.52 2.06 -23.23
N GLY A 56 4.85 1.84 -23.24
CA GLY A 56 5.48 0.64 -23.80
C GLY A 56 6.80 0.22 -23.16
N SER A 57 7.19 0.78 -22.02
CA SER A 57 8.36 0.29 -21.27
C SER A 57 8.05 0.17 -19.79
N SER A 58 7.01 -0.63 -19.50
CA SER A 58 7.08 -1.45 -18.29
C SER A 58 8.36 -2.28 -18.37
N THR A 59 8.95 -2.63 -17.23
CA THR A 59 9.87 -3.77 -17.12
C THR A 59 9.08 -5.07 -17.35
N THR A 60 8.32 -5.15 -18.44
CA THR A 60 7.89 -6.38 -19.05
C THR A 60 9.16 -7.06 -19.50
N VAL A 61 9.71 -7.91 -18.63
CA VAL A 61 10.33 -9.12 -19.12
C VAL A 61 9.27 -9.75 -20.02
N SER A 62 9.41 -9.57 -21.33
CA SER A 62 8.67 -10.39 -22.28
C SER A 62 9.12 -11.80 -22.01
N ALA A 63 8.40 -12.52 -21.15
CA ALA A 63 8.41 -13.96 -21.19
C ALA A 63 7.97 -14.28 -22.62
N SER A 64 8.92 -14.75 -23.43
CA SER A 64 8.62 -15.26 -24.76
C SER A 64 7.41 -16.16 -24.62
N ASP A 65 6.34 -15.83 -25.34
CA ASP A 65 5.04 -16.51 -25.35
C ASP A 65 5.20 -17.89 -25.97
N THR A 66 5.93 -18.70 -25.24
CA THR A 66 6.14 -20.08 -25.51
C THR A 66 5.87 -20.71 -24.16
N PRO A 67 4.73 -21.39 -24.00
CA PRO A 67 4.63 -22.45 -23.02
C PRO A 67 5.59 -23.55 -23.51
N ARG A 68 6.89 -23.25 -23.44
CA ARG A 68 7.92 -24.26 -23.46
C ARG A 68 7.58 -25.04 -22.21
N ASP A 69 7.11 -26.25 -22.43
CA ASP A 69 7.50 -27.43 -21.68
C ASP A 69 9.01 -27.33 -21.38
N LEU A 70 9.37 -26.41 -20.47
CA LEU A 70 10.72 -26.21 -19.98
C LEU A 70 10.91 -27.44 -19.13
N LYS A 71 11.44 -28.48 -19.77
CA LYS A 71 11.99 -29.68 -19.17
C LYS A 71 13.16 -29.22 -18.29
N ARG A 72 12.82 -28.56 -17.17
CA ARG A 72 13.79 -28.10 -16.20
C ARG A 72 14.42 -29.36 -15.63
N PRO A 73 15.76 -29.39 -15.49
CA PRO A 73 16.42 -30.57 -14.98
C PRO A 73 15.79 -30.98 -13.64
N ALA A 74 15.66 -32.29 -13.42
CA ALA A 74 14.92 -32.87 -12.29
C ALA A 74 15.45 -32.42 -10.91
N GLY A 75 16.66 -31.86 -10.84
CA GLY A 75 17.25 -31.27 -9.63
C GLY A 75 16.80 -29.84 -9.31
N THR A 76 15.93 -29.23 -10.10
CA THR A 76 15.38 -27.89 -9.82
C THR A 76 14.08 -27.98 -9.03
N VAL A 77 13.78 -26.95 -8.22
CA VAL A 77 12.52 -26.86 -7.46
C VAL A 77 11.28 -27.02 -8.34
N ALA A 78 11.33 -26.52 -9.57
CA ALA A 78 10.23 -26.67 -10.52
C ALA A 78 10.13 -28.08 -11.13
N GLY A 79 11.25 -28.78 -11.33
CA GLY A 79 11.25 -30.18 -11.75
C GLY A 79 10.66 -31.10 -10.66
N VAL A 80 11.00 -30.84 -9.40
CA VAL A 80 10.42 -31.54 -8.24
C VAL A 80 8.93 -31.22 -8.11
N ALA A 81 8.54 -29.95 -8.22
CA ALA A 81 7.13 -29.55 -8.18
C ALA A 81 6.33 -30.25 -9.29
N ALA A 82 6.82 -30.25 -10.53
CA ALA A 82 6.15 -30.94 -11.65
C ALA A 82 5.89 -32.43 -11.38
N LYS A 83 6.80 -33.11 -10.66
CA LYS A 83 6.63 -34.52 -10.28
C LYS A 83 5.69 -34.72 -9.08
N ALA A 84 5.65 -33.76 -8.15
CA ALA A 84 4.82 -33.83 -6.95
C ALA A 84 3.36 -33.41 -7.21
N LEU A 85 3.12 -32.47 -8.13
CA LEU A 85 1.79 -31.92 -8.42
C LEU A 85 0.69 -32.98 -8.65
N PRO A 86 0.91 -34.09 -9.39
CA PRO A 86 -0.12 -35.10 -9.58
C PRO A 86 -0.54 -35.83 -8.30
N SER A 87 0.26 -35.76 -7.23
CA SER A 87 -0.03 -36.42 -5.93
C SER A 87 -0.67 -35.50 -4.90
N VAL A 88 -0.81 -34.20 -5.17
CA VAL A 88 -1.35 -33.22 -4.21
C VAL A 88 -2.86 -33.08 -4.41
N VAL A 89 -3.60 -33.11 -3.30
CA VAL A 89 -5.05 -32.95 -3.29
C VAL A 89 -5.47 -31.84 -2.34
N THR A 90 -6.53 -31.13 -2.71
CA THR A 90 -7.24 -30.21 -1.83
C THR A 90 -8.34 -30.98 -1.12
N ILE A 91 -8.46 -30.75 0.18
CA ILE A 91 -9.47 -31.35 1.05
C ILE A 91 -10.40 -30.23 1.46
N ASP A 92 -11.67 -30.34 1.11
CA ASP A 92 -12.73 -29.45 1.59
C ASP A 92 -13.56 -30.21 2.62
N ALA A 93 -13.51 -29.78 3.88
CA ALA A 93 -14.27 -30.40 4.96
C ALA A 93 -15.51 -29.55 5.28
N GLN A 94 -16.69 -30.15 5.22
CA GLN A 94 -17.95 -29.52 5.57
C GLN A 94 -18.49 -30.17 6.85
N GLY A 95 -18.65 -29.38 7.92
CA GLY A 95 -19.31 -29.80 9.16
C GLY A 95 -20.82 -29.56 9.08
N GLY A 96 -21.59 -30.40 9.78
CA GLY A 96 -23.06 -30.37 9.77
C GLY A 96 -23.70 -29.07 10.28
N ASP A 97 -22.95 -28.26 11.04
CA ASP A 97 -23.43 -27.03 11.66
C ASP A 97 -22.94 -25.75 10.94
N GLY A 98 -22.40 -25.88 9.72
CA GLY A 98 -21.94 -24.76 8.90
C GLY A 98 -20.46 -24.37 9.11
N GLU A 99 -19.77 -25.02 10.05
CA GLU A 99 -18.32 -24.88 10.21
C GLU A 99 -17.61 -25.84 9.24
N GLY A 100 -16.87 -25.30 8.28
CA GLY A 100 -16.08 -26.05 7.32
C GLY A 100 -14.69 -25.44 7.14
N GLY A 101 -13.72 -26.27 6.75
CA GLY A 101 -12.33 -25.85 6.58
C GLY A 101 -11.68 -26.50 5.37
N THR A 102 -10.90 -25.71 4.63
CA THR A 102 -10.14 -26.19 3.47
C THR A 102 -8.69 -26.46 3.87
N GLY A 103 -8.17 -27.63 3.51
CA GLY A 103 -6.77 -28.03 3.69
C GLY A 103 -6.17 -28.64 2.43
N THR A 104 -4.87 -28.96 2.46
CA THR A 104 -4.17 -29.63 1.35
C THR A 104 -3.33 -30.79 1.87
N GLY A 105 -3.18 -31.85 1.08
CA GLY A 105 -2.38 -33.02 1.42
C GLY A 105 -1.85 -33.75 0.19
N PHE A 106 -1.19 -34.89 0.38
CA PHE A 106 -0.74 -35.75 -0.71
C PHE A 106 -1.32 -37.16 -0.57
N VAL A 107 -1.56 -37.81 -1.70
CA VAL A 107 -2.04 -39.19 -1.76
C VAL A 107 -0.87 -40.14 -1.52
N TYR A 108 -1.07 -41.13 -0.65
CA TYR A 108 -0.09 -42.18 -0.36
C TYR A 108 -0.73 -43.54 -0.56
N ASP A 109 -0.18 -44.31 -1.50
CA ASP A 109 -0.55 -45.70 -1.77
C ASP A 109 0.75 -46.51 -1.90
N LYS A 110 0.83 -47.66 -1.24
CA LYS A 110 2.05 -48.47 -1.11
C LYS A 110 2.13 -49.56 -2.15
#